data_AF-A0A0R3BBH8-F1
#
_entry.id   AF-A0A0R3BBH8-F1
#
_cell.length_a   1.000
_cell.length_b   1.000
_cell.length_c   1.000
_cell.angle_alpha   90.00
_cell.angle_beta   90.00
_cell.angle_gamma   90.00
#
_symmetry.space_group_name_H-M   'P 1'
#
loop_
_entity.id
_entity.type
_entity.pdbx_description
1 polymer ?
#
loop_
_entity_poly.entity_id
_entity_poly.type
_entity_poly.pdbx_seq_one_letter_code
_entity_poly.pdbx_strand_id
1 'polypeptide(L)' 'MNEKTGFEGSYGGDNARISDATRLECKICWWVYDPRDGDPVWQIEPGTPFSALPEHWRCPNCDGDAEQFMVIDEPV' A
#
# COMPACT_ATOMS: atom_id res chain seq x y z
N MET A 1 10.33 28.16 6.05
CA MET A 1 9.97 27.17 5.01
C MET A 1 9.04 26.21 5.71
N ASN A 2 7.74 26.25 5.38
CA ASN A 2 6.70 25.84 6.31
C ASN A 2 6.59 24.31 6.39
N GLU A 3 7.08 23.78 7.51
CA GLU A 3 7.09 22.38 7.90
C GLU A 3 5.70 21.94 8.40
N LYS A 4 4.73 21.73 7.50
CA LYS A 4 3.46 21.01 7.73
C LYS A 4 3.03 20.50 6.36
N THR A 5 2.93 19.21 6.06
CA THR A 5 2.02 18.20 6.60
C THR A 5 2.57 16.88 6.07
N GLY A 6 2.76 15.87 6.92
CA GLY A 6 2.95 14.52 6.41
C GLY A 6 1.72 14.21 5.58
N PHE A 7 1.89 14.12 4.25
CA PHE A 7 0.83 13.92 3.25
C PHE A 7 -0.28 13.03 3.83
N GLU A 8 -1.40 13.64 4.20
CA GLU A 8 -2.55 13.00 4.81
C GLU A 8 -2.99 11.84 3.89
N GLY A 9 -2.67 10.60 4.27
CA GLY A 9 -2.95 9.39 3.48
C GLY A 9 -1.73 8.62 2.94
N SER A 10 -0.51 9.13 3.10
CA SER A 10 0.70 8.35 2.78
C SER A 10 0.92 7.20 3.76
N TYR A 11 1.07 5.97 3.25
CA TYR A 11 1.37 4.80 4.07
C TYR A 11 2.71 4.95 4.79
N GLY A 12 3.78 5.34 4.07
CA GLY A 12 5.07 5.71 4.67
C GLY A 12 5.74 4.62 5.51
N GLY A 13 5.36 3.35 5.35
CA GLY A 13 5.90 2.23 6.14
C GLY A 13 5.20 1.99 7.47
N ASP A 14 4.18 2.77 7.83
CA ASP A 14 3.52 2.70 9.13
C ASP A 14 2.32 1.72 9.10
N ASN A 15 2.59 0.44 9.36
CA ASN A 15 1.56 -0.61 9.48
C ASN A 15 0.45 -0.30 10.49
N ALA A 16 0.72 0.53 11.50
CA ALA A 16 -0.28 0.93 12.50
C ALA A 16 -1.40 1.83 11.93
N ARG A 17 -1.25 2.35 10.70
CA ARG A 17 -2.23 3.24 10.04
C ARG A 17 -3.15 2.52 9.05
N ILE A 18 -2.96 1.22 8.84
CA ILE A 18 -3.72 0.40 7.90
C ILE A 18 -4.34 -0.81 8.60
N SER A 19 -5.46 -1.29 8.08
CA SER A 19 -6.12 -2.53 8.52
C SER A 19 -5.92 -3.63 7.47
N ASP A 20 -6.26 -4.87 7.81
CA ASP A 20 -6.04 -6.02 6.92
C ASP A 20 -6.82 -5.96 5.60
N ALA A 21 -7.94 -5.24 5.58
CA ALA A 21 -8.77 -5.02 4.41
C ALA A 21 -8.48 -3.70 3.68
N THR A 22 -7.53 -2.90 4.17
CA THR A 22 -7.23 -1.60 3.60
C THR A 22 -6.60 -1.75 2.22
N ARG A 23 -7.15 -1.03 1.24
CA ARG A 23 -6.58 -0.96 -0.12
C ARG A 23 -5.61 0.19 -0.21
N LEU A 24 -4.53 -0.02 -0.96
CA LEU A 24 -3.49 0.98 -1.12
C LEU A 24 -3.20 1.25 -2.60
N GLU A 25 -3.03 2.51 -2.96
CA GLU A 25 -2.69 2.94 -4.31
C GLU A 25 -1.22 3.40 -4.39
N CYS A 26 -0.50 2.95 -5.41
CA CYS A 26 0.85 3.40 -5.70
C CYS A 26 0.84 4.86 -6.21
N LYS A 27 1.60 5.76 -5.56
CA LYS A 27 1.72 7.17 -5.99
C LYS A 27 2.38 7.37 -7.36
N ILE A 28 3.11 6.36 -7.86
CA ILE A 28 3.92 6.47 -9.07
C ILE A 28 3.10 6.09 -10.30
N CYS A 29 2.36 4.98 -10.22
CA CYS A 29 1.67 4.39 -11.36
C CYS A 29 0.17 4.17 -11.15
N TRP A 30 -0.37 4.57 -10.00
CA TRP A 30 -1.78 4.45 -9.64
C TRP A 30 -2.32 3.02 -9.61
N TRP A 31 -1.43 2.03 -9.47
CA TRP A 31 -1.83 0.64 -9.27
C TRP A 31 -2.33 0.43 -7.84
N VAL A 32 -3.45 -0.28 -7.69
CA VAL A 32 -4.09 -0.55 -6.39
C VAL A 32 -3.79 -1.97 -5.94
N TYR A 33 -3.21 -2.09 -4.74
CA TYR A 33 -3.16 -3.33 -3.99
C TYR A 33 -4.48 -3.53 -3.26
N ASP A 34 -5.22 -4.59 -3.61
CA ASP A 34 -6.38 -5.06 -2.86
C ASP A 34 -5.99 -6.33 -2.08
N PRO A 35 -6.00 -6.31 -0.73
CA PRO A 35 -5.72 -7.49 0.07
C PRO A 35 -6.57 -8.70 -0.29
N ARG A 36 -7.80 -8.49 -0.78
CA ARG A 36 -8.73 -9.57 -1.16
C ARG A 36 -8.26 -10.31 -2.41
N ASP A 37 -7.56 -9.63 -3.31
CA ASP A 37 -7.02 -10.22 -4.53
C ASP A 37 -5.56 -10.65 -4.35
N GLY A 38 -4.84 -10.02 -3.42
CA GLY A 38 -3.41 -10.26 -3.20
C GLY A 38 -2.56 -9.67 -4.34
N ASP A 39 -1.47 -10.35 -4.67
CA ASP A 39 -0.59 -9.96 -5.77
C ASP A 39 -0.13 -11.21 -6.54
N PRO A 40 -0.75 -11.53 -7.69
CA PRO A 40 -0.41 -12.73 -8.46
C PRO A 40 0.98 -12.65 -9.10
N VAL A 41 1.56 -11.46 -9.29
CA VAL A 41 2.89 -11.28 -9.88
C VAL A 41 3.96 -11.71 -8.88
N TRP A 42 3.77 -11.31 -7.62
CA TRP A 42 4.64 -11.72 -6.50
C TRP A 42 4.20 -13.03 -5.82
N GLN A 43 3.17 -13.69 -6.36
CA GLN A 43 2.58 -14.91 -5.80
C GLN A 43 2.08 -14.74 -4.36
N ILE A 44 1.57 -13.56 -4.03
CA ILE A 44 0.92 -13.26 -2.76
C ILE A 44 -0.53 -13.74 -2.83
N GLU A 45 -0.91 -14.57 -1.86
CA GLU A 45 -2.23 -15.18 -1.83
C GLU A 45 -3.34 -14.14 -1.56
N PRO A 46 -4.54 -14.35 -2.15
CA PRO A 46 -5.75 -13.61 -1.80
C PRO A 46 -6.01 -13.63 -0.28
N GLY A 47 -6.35 -12.48 0.28
CA GLY A 47 -6.52 -12.28 1.71
C GLY A 47 -5.26 -11.84 2.47
N THR A 48 -4.13 -11.64 1.77
CA THR A 48 -2.91 -11.13 2.41
C THR A 48 -3.00 -9.62 2.60
N PRO A 49 -2.92 -9.12 3.84
CA PRO A 49 -2.94 -7.68 4.09
C PRO A 49 -1.63 -7.03 3.66
N PHE A 50 -1.68 -5.74 3.30
CA PHE A 50 -0.49 -5.00 2.88
C PHE A 50 0.60 -4.98 3.97
N SER A 51 0.17 -5.00 5.24
CA SER A 51 1.06 -5.06 6.40
C SER A 51 1.82 -6.38 6.56
N ALA A 52 1.35 -7.47 5.93
CA ALA A 52 2.00 -8.77 5.92
C ALA A 52 2.86 -9.00 4.66
N LEU A 53 2.94 -8.02 3.77
CA LEU A 53 3.81 -8.10 2.61
C LEU A 53 5.29 -8.13 3.03
N PRO A 54 6.16 -8.83 2.28
CA PRO A 54 7.59 -8.82 2.54
C PRO A 54 8.20 -7.42 2.53
N GLU A 55 9.25 -7.19 3.33
CA GLU A 55 9.98 -5.90 3.38
C GLU A 55 10.57 -5.47 2.03
N HIS A 56 10.85 -6.44 1.15
CA HIS A 56 11.41 -6.24 -0.17
C HIS A 56 10.34 -6.25 -1.28
N TRP A 57 9.07 -6.32 -0.91
CA TRP A 57 7.98 -6.26 -1.89
C TRP A 57 7.94 -4.89 -2.53
N ARG A 58 7.69 -4.88 -3.84
CA ARG A 58 7.60 -3.68 -4.67
C ARG A 58 6.38 -3.75 -5.55
N CYS A 59 5.87 -2.59 -5.92
CA CYS A 59 4.73 -2.49 -6.82
C CYS A 59 4.97 -3.31 -8.10
N PRO A 60 4.13 -4.31 -8.41
CA PRO A 60 4.35 -5.19 -9.55
C PRO A 60 4.27 -4.47 -10.91
N ASN A 61 3.70 -3.28 -10.95
CA ASN A 61 3.52 -2.50 -12.17
C ASN A 61 4.70 -1.54 -12.46
N CYS A 62 5.37 -1.02 -11.43
CA CYS A 62 6.38 0.04 -11.60
C CYS A 62 7.68 -0.14 -10.80
N ASP A 63 7.80 -1.22 -10.03
CA ASP A 63 8.93 -1.49 -9.12
C ASP A 63 9.11 -0.43 -8.01
N GLY A 64 8.07 0.36 -7.73
CA GLY A 64 8.10 1.33 -6.63
C GLY A 64 8.04 0.66 -5.25
N ASP A 65 8.73 1.24 -4.26
CA ASP A 65 8.72 0.75 -2.89
C ASP A 65 7.34 0.82 -2.22
N ALA A 66 7.07 -0.09 -1.29
CA ALA A 66 5.82 -0.16 -0.54
C ALA A 66 5.49 1.15 0.19
N GLU A 67 6.50 1.89 0.66
CA GLU A 67 6.35 3.18 1.35
C GLU A 67 5.73 4.28 0.46
N GLN A 68 5.85 4.13 -0.86
CA GLN A 68 5.31 5.06 -1.86
C GLN A 68 3.81 4.82 -2.14
N PHE A 69 3.14 4.01 -1.32
CA PHE A 69 1.70 3.81 -1.42
C PHE A 69 0.90 4.82 -0.58
N MET A 70 -0.36 5.02 -0.95
CA MET A 70 -1.37 5.80 -0.23
C MET A 70 -2.54 4.91 0.15
N VAL A 71 -3.09 5.14 1.33
CA VAL A 71 -4.31 4.50 1.79
C VAL A 71 -5.50 5.12 1.05
N ILE A 72 -6.30 4.31 0.38
CA ILE A 72 -7.44 4.79 -0.42
C ILE A 72 -8.81 4.31 0.07
N ASP A 73 -8.85 3.32 0.97
CA ASP A 73 -10.14 2.75 1.42
C ASP A 73 -10.47 3.11 2.87
N GLU A 74 -11.37 4.09 3.00
CA GLU A 74 -12.26 4.26 4.15
C GLU A 74 -13.50 3.40 3.91
N PRO A 75 -13.90 2.51 4.86
CA PRO A 75 -15.24 1.95 4.83
C PRO A 75 -16.24 3.09 5.11
N VAL A 76 -17.05 3.45 4.10
CA VAL A 76 -18.29 4.23 4.30
C VAL A 76 -19.39 3.39 4.93
#